data_AF-A0A3D1UJ48-F1
#
_entry.id   AF-A0A3D1UJ48-F1
#
_cell.length_a   1.000
_cell.length_b   1.000
_cell.length_c   1.000
_cell.angle_alpha   90.00
_cell.angle_beta   90.00
_cell.angle_gamma   90.00
#
_symmetry.space_group_name_H-M   'P 1'
#
loop_
_entity.id
_entity.type
_entity.pdbx_description
1 polymer ?
#
loop_
_entity_poly.entity_id
_entity_poly.type
_entity_poly.pdbx_seq_one_letter_code
_entity_poly.pdbx_strand_id
1 'polypeptide(L)'
;MDRLSRALGDLRTQSRTLAREALFMCAQHCKAVAAAYAPRSPTMANHSATLKRKKRTTAHRYPGSLEKSIECESSADRASVFVRQNALCVSATGYNYAKRIHDERGKSWRNLGAGSIAKGGKVGEKFIERAISDSADWCERVLSGRLRKIDL
;
A
#
# COMPACT_ATOMS: atom_id res chain seq x y z
N MET A 1 -25.14 2.48 37.50
CA MET A 1 -23.88 2.56 36.72
C MET A 1 -22.84 3.29 37.57
N ASP A 2 -22.03 2.52 38.30
CA ASP A 2 -20.98 2.99 39.20
C ASP A 2 -19.87 3.76 38.48
N ARG A 3 -19.18 4.65 39.20
CA ARG A 3 -18.06 5.43 38.65
C ARG A 3 -16.96 4.54 38.08
N LEU A 4 -16.71 3.39 38.69
CA LEU A 4 -15.75 2.39 38.22
C LEU A 4 -16.17 1.75 36.90
N SER A 5 -17.47 1.46 36.71
CA SER A 5 -17.94 0.86 35.46
C SER A 5 -17.86 1.82 34.28
N ARG A 6 -18.06 3.14 34.53
CA ARG A 6 -17.85 4.18 33.51
C ARG A 6 -16.37 4.34 33.16
N ALA A 7 -15.50 4.47 34.16
CA ALA A 7 -14.07 4.61 33.94
C ALA A 7 -13.46 3.43 33.15
N LEU A 8 -13.88 2.19 33.44
CA LEU A 8 -13.48 1.01 32.67
C LEU A 8 -14.03 1.03 31.23
N GLY A 9 -15.25 1.53 31.02
CA GLY A 9 -15.82 1.73 29.69
C GLY A 9 -15.06 2.76 28.86
N ASP A 10 -14.69 3.87 29.50
CA ASP A 10 -13.93 4.96 28.87
C ASP A 10 -12.52 4.50 28.49
N LEU A 11 -11.82 3.81 29.40
CA LEU A 11 -10.48 3.26 29.14
C LEU A 11 -10.48 2.26 27.97
N ARG A 12 -11.48 1.35 27.91
CA ARG A 12 -11.64 0.40 26.79
C ARG A 12 -11.88 1.13 25.48
N THR A 13 -12.69 2.19 25.50
CA THR A 13 -13.01 2.98 24.30
C THR A 13 -11.76 3.71 23.80
N GLN A 14 -11.02 4.35 24.70
CA GLN A 14 -9.74 5.01 24.37
C GLN A 14 -8.72 4.01 23.81
N SER A 15 -8.60 2.84 24.42
CA SER A 15 -7.68 1.79 23.98
C SER A 15 -7.98 1.33 22.55
N ARG A 16 -9.26 1.09 22.24
CA ARG A 16 -9.70 0.68 20.90
C ARG A 16 -9.46 1.77 19.87
N THR A 17 -9.67 3.03 20.22
CA THR A 17 -9.40 4.18 19.33
C THR A 17 -7.91 4.28 19.01
N LEU A 18 -7.05 4.21 20.02
CA LEU A 18 -5.60 4.30 19.83
C LEU A 18 -5.04 3.10 19.05
N ALA A 19 -5.54 1.89 19.30
CA ALA A 19 -5.19 0.71 18.51
C ALA A 19 -5.59 0.87 17.04
N ARG A 20 -6.82 1.34 16.78
CA ARG A 20 -7.30 1.62 15.42
C ARG A 20 -6.45 2.66 14.71
N GLU A 21 -6.09 3.76 15.38
CA GLU A 21 -5.21 4.79 14.83
C GLU A 21 -3.83 4.23 14.47
N ALA A 22 -3.22 3.45 15.37
CA ALA A 22 -1.91 2.84 15.14
C ALA A 22 -1.93 1.86 13.97
N LEU A 23 -2.94 0.99 13.92
CA LEU A 23 -3.16 0.06 12.81
C LEU A 23 -3.40 0.80 11.49
N PHE A 24 -4.14 1.91 11.50
CA PHE A 24 -4.33 2.74 10.32
C PHE A 24 -3.02 3.34 9.82
N MET A 25 -2.17 3.86 10.72
CA MET A 25 -0.84 4.39 10.35
C MET A 25 0.05 3.30 9.74
N CYS A 26 0.05 2.10 10.31
CA CYS A 26 0.74 0.93 9.76
C CYS A 26 0.23 0.60 8.36
N ALA A 27 -1.09 0.55 8.18
CA ALA A 27 -1.71 0.25 6.90
C ALA A 27 -1.34 1.29 5.82
N GLN A 28 -1.34 2.58 6.17
CA GLN A 28 -0.95 3.67 5.27
C GLN A 28 0.53 3.59 4.88
N HIS A 29 1.41 3.29 5.83
CA HIS A 29 2.83 3.11 5.56
C HIS A 29 3.07 1.92 4.62
N CYS A 30 2.52 0.75 4.95
CA CYS A 30 2.60 -0.44 4.11
C CYS A 30 2.02 -0.20 2.71
N LYS A 31 0.92 0.55 2.60
CA LYS A 31 0.35 0.96 1.31
C LYS A 31 1.33 1.80 0.49
N ALA A 32 1.99 2.78 1.12
CA ALA A 32 2.97 3.63 0.44
C ALA A 32 4.18 2.81 -0.06
N VAL A 33 4.70 1.91 0.77
CA VAL A 33 5.80 1.00 0.41
C VAL A 33 5.36 0.03 -0.69
N ALA A 34 4.15 -0.54 -0.60
CA ALA A 34 3.58 -1.41 -1.62
C ALA A 34 3.45 -0.67 -2.96
N ALA A 35 3.00 0.59 -2.97
CA ALA A 35 2.95 1.41 -4.17
C ALA A 35 4.33 1.69 -4.76
N ALA A 36 5.35 1.88 -3.91
CA ALA A 36 6.72 2.02 -4.37
C ALA A 36 7.23 0.74 -5.07
N TYR A 37 6.84 -0.44 -4.58
CA TYR A 37 7.23 -1.74 -5.12
C TYR A 37 6.36 -2.24 -6.27
N ALA A 38 5.15 -1.72 -6.42
CA ALA A 38 4.19 -2.20 -7.41
C ALA A 38 4.77 -2.13 -8.83
N PRO A 39 4.53 -3.16 -9.68
CA PRO A 39 4.93 -3.11 -11.07
C PRO A 39 4.25 -1.93 -11.75
N ARG A 40 5.03 -1.22 -12.55
CA ARG A 40 4.57 -0.14 -13.40
C ARG A 40 4.27 -0.68 -14.78
N SER A 41 3.02 -0.51 -15.19
CA SER A 41 2.68 -0.68 -16.59
C SER A 41 3.47 0.32 -17.44
N PRO A 42 3.77 0.00 -18.71
CA PRO A 42 4.04 1.05 -19.67
C PRO A 42 2.73 1.83 -19.78
N THR A 43 2.61 2.96 -19.09
CA THR A 43 1.47 3.84 -19.25
C THR A 43 1.56 4.53 -20.59
N MET A 44 0.41 4.93 -21.15
CA MET A 44 0.30 5.73 -22.37
C MET A 44 1.23 6.95 -22.37
N ALA A 45 1.51 7.50 -21.18
CA ALA A 45 2.43 8.62 -20.97
C ALA A 45 3.88 8.33 -21.39
N ASN A 46 4.35 7.08 -21.30
CA ASN A 46 5.67 6.71 -21.83
C ASN A 46 5.65 6.61 -23.35
N HIS A 47 4.52 6.22 -23.97
CA HIS A 47 4.38 6.22 -25.42
C HIS A 47 4.44 7.67 -25.98
N SER A 48 3.84 8.63 -25.28
CA SER A 48 3.91 10.05 -25.62
C SER A 48 5.19 10.77 -25.15
N ALA A 49 5.90 10.25 -24.15
CA ALA A 49 7.19 10.79 -23.70
C ALA A 49 8.37 10.36 -24.59
N THR A 50 8.27 9.25 -25.33
CA THR A 50 9.25 8.90 -26.37
C THR A 50 9.34 9.97 -27.46
N LEU A 51 8.29 10.78 -27.64
CA LEU A 51 8.24 11.85 -28.64
C LEU A 51 8.78 13.20 -28.15
N LYS A 52 8.98 13.42 -26.84
CA LYS A 52 9.40 14.72 -26.30
C LYS A 52 10.42 14.60 -25.18
N ARG A 53 11.64 14.23 -25.56
CA ARG A 53 12.86 14.45 -24.78
C ARG A 53 12.99 15.95 -24.43
N LYS A 54 12.62 16.38 -23.21
CA LYS A 54 13.25 17.50 -22.47
C LYS A 54 12.56 17.82 -21.12
N LYS A 55 13.28 17.51 -20.04
CA LYS A 55 13.60 18.34 -18.85
C LYS A 55 13.62 17.48 -17.59
N ARG A 56 14.82 17.34 -17.01
CA ARG A 56 15.01 17.00 -15.60
C ARG A 56 14.44 18.17 -14.79
N THR A 57 13.16 18.11 -14.48
CA THR A 57 12.60 18.77 -13.31
C THR A 57 12.32 17.66 -12.31
N THR A 58 12.51 17.95 -11.03
CA THR A 58 12.01 17.16 -9.89
C THR A 58 10.48 17.18 -9.86
N ALA A 59 9.86 16.87 -11.00
CA ALA A 59 8.41 16.83 -11.17
C ALA A 59 7.88 15.69 -10.29
N HIS A 60 6.91 16.03 -9.45
CA HIS A 60 6.17 15.07 -8.65
C HIS A 60 5.81 13.85 -9.51
N ARG A 61 6.34 12.69 -9.10
CA ARG A 61 6.10 11.40 -9.77
C ARG A 61 4.61 11.07 -9.68
N TYR A 62 3.90 11.12 -10.79
CA TYR A 62 2.50 10.70 -10.84
C TYR A 62 2.39 9.18 -10.63
N PRO A 63 1.50 8.71 -9.75
CA PRO A 63 1.32 7.29 -9.51
C PRO A 63 0.65 6.60 -10.71
N GLY A 64 1.09 5.38 -11.01
CA GLY A 64 0.49 4.52 -12.04
C GLY A 64 -0.91 4.01 -11.67
N SER A 65 -1.66 3.43 -12.62
CA SER A 65 -3.01 2.90 -12.37
C SER A 65 -3.03 1.85 -11.25
N LEU A 66 -2.08 0.91 -11.25
CA LEU A 66 -1.95 -0.07 -10.18
C LEU A 66 -1.58 0.58 -8.83
N GLU A 67 -0.66 1.55 -8.81
CA GLU A 67 -0.24 2.25 -7.59
C GLU A 67 -1.44 2.97 -6.95
N LYS A 68 -2.34 3.55 -7.76
CA LYS A 68 -3.57 4.21 -7.31
C LYS A 68 -4.61 3.23 -6.74
N SER A 69 -4.61 1.99 -7.21
CA SER A 69 -5.59 0.97 -6.82
C SER A 69 -5.20 0.16 -5.59
N ILE A 70 -4.02 0.43 -5.01
CA ILE A 70 -3.65 -0.13 -3.72
C ILE A 70 -4.42 0.63 -2.64
N GLU A 71 -5.22 -0.12 -1.90
CA GLU A 71 -6.04 0.37 -0.82
C GLU A 71 -5.60 -0.24 0.50
N CYS A 72 -6.03 0.38 1.57
CA CYS A 72 -5.86 -0.16 2.90
C CYS A 72 -7.13 0.06 3.72
N GLU A 73 -7.41 -0.90 4.59
CA GLU A 73 -8.50 -0.87 5.55
C GLU A 73 -7.95 -1.20 6.93
N SER A 74 -8.51 -0.57 7.97
CA SER A 74 -8.12 -0.81 9.35
C SER A 74 -9.35 -0.85 10.26
N SER A 75 -9.40 -1.86 11.11
CA SER A 75 -10.31 -1.98 12.25
C SER A 75 -9.50 -1.90 13.56
N ALA A 76 -10.15 -2.15 14.70
CA ALA A 76 -9.49 -2.11 16.00
C ALA A 76 -8.54 -3.29 16.24
N ASP A 77 -8.68 -4.36 15.46
CA ASP A 77 -8.04 -5.66 15.62
C ASP A 77 -7.14 -6.04 14.43
N ARG A 78 -7.36 -5.45 13.25
CA ARG A 78 -6.59 -5.76 12.05
C ARG A 78 -6.40 -4.55 11.13
N ALA A 79 -5.32 -4.59 10.38
CA ALA A 79 -5.10 -3.74 9.22
C ALA A 79 -4.84 -4.62 8.00
N SER A 80 -5.30 -4.19 6.83
CA SER A 80 -5.15 -4.92 5.57
C SER A 80 -4.74 -3.96 4.46
N VAL A 81 -3.82 -4.38 3.61
CA VAL A 81 -3.42 -3.68 2.38
C VAL A 81 -3.72 -4.60 1.21
N PHE A 82 -4.47 -4.11 0.23
CA PHE A 82 -4.97 -4.95 -0.87
C PHE A 82 -5.16 -4.14 -2.15
N VAL A 83 -5.39 -4.85 -3.26
CA VAL A 83 -5.87 -4.25 -4.51
C VAL A 83 -7.26 -4.81 -4.76
N ARG A 84 -8.27 -3.95 -4.95
CA ARG A 84 -9.63 -4.43 -5.24
C ARG A 84 -9.64 -5.24 -6.54
N GLN A 85 -10.37 -6.35 -6.56
CA GLN A 85 -10.42 -7.24 -7.72
C GLN A 85 -11.00 -6.56 -8.97
N ASN A 86 -11.98 -5.67 -8.77
CA ASN A 86 -12.60 -4.87 -9.82
C ASN A 86 -11.88 -3.54 -10.11
N ALA A 87 -10.69 -3.31 -9.53
CA ALA A 87 -9.93 -2.12 -9.82
C ALA A 87 -9.51 -2.08 -11.30
N LEU A 88 -9.71 -0.94 -11.95
CA LEU A 88 -9.36 -0.74 -13.35
C LEU A 88 -7.85 -0.42 -13.48
N CYS A 89 -6.99 -1.39 -13.19
CA CYS A 89 -5.54 -1.25 -13.25
C CYS A 89 -5.00 -1.55 -14.65
N VAL A 90 -5.43 -0.80 -15.65
CA VAL A 90 -5.13 -1.12 -17.06
C VAL A 90 -3.75 -0.58 -17.49
N SER A 91 -2.95 -1.36 -18.22
CA SER A 91 -1.78 -0.87 -18.96
C SER A 91 -2.17 -0.09 -20.22
N ALA A 92 -1.20 0.59 -20.86
CA ALA A 92 -1.42 1.11 -22.22
C ALA A 92 -1.79 0.01 -23.24
N THR A 93 -1.35 -1.22 -22.99
CA THR A 93 -1.62 -2.41 -23.81
C THR A 93 -2.91 -3.14 -23.44
N GLY A 94 -3.76 -2.58 -22.57
CA GLY A 94 -5.05 -3.16 -22.21
C GLY A 94 -5.04 -4.21 -21.08
N TYR A 95 -3.88 -4.50 -20.46
CA TYR A 95 -3.77 -5.50 -19.40
C TYR A 95 -4.31 -4.99 -18.07
N ASN A 96 -5.29 -5.69 -17.49
CA ASN A 96 -5.76 -5.41 -16.13
C ASN A 96 -4.89 -6.13 -15.08
N TYR A 97 -4.02 -5.39 -14.41
CA TYR A 97 -3.13 -5.94 -13.37
C TYR A 97 -3.86 -6.40 -12.11
N ALA A 98 -5.02 -5.84 -11.78
CA ALA A 98 -5.78 -6.27 -10.59
C ALA A 98 -6.19 -7.74 -10.72
N LYS A 99 -6.75 -8.11 -11.87
CA LYS A 99 -7.10 -9.50 -12.19
C LYS A 99 -5.90 -10.44 -12.07
N ARG A 100 -4.74 -10.04 -12.59
CA ARG A 100 -3.51 -10.86 -12.54
C ARG A 100 -2.87 -10.98 -11.17
N ILE A 101 -3.06 -10.00 -10.29
CA ILE A 101 -2.61 -10.09 -8.89
C ILE A 101 -3.39 -11.20 -8.17
N HIS A 102 -4.70 -11.29 -8.42
CA HIS A 102 -5.57 -12.29 -7.80
C HIS A 102 -5.48 -13.65 -8.47
N ASP A 103 -5.64 -13.72 -9.79
CA ASP A 103 -5.76 -14.97 -10.55
C ASP A 103 -4.40 -15.62 -10.81
N GLU A 104 -3.40 -14.81 -11.17
CA GLU A 104 -2.13 -15.29 -11.70
C GLU A 104 -0.96 -15.08 -10.72
N ARG A 105 -1.20 -14.45 -9.57
CA ARG A 105 -0.21 -14.11 -8.54
C ARG A 105 1.08 -13.47 -9.09
N GLY A 106 0.95 -12.71 -10.17
CA GLY A 106 2.07 -12.01 -10.81
C GLY A 106 2.98 -12.82 -11.72
N LYS A 107 2.67 -14.11 -11.97
CA LYS A 107 3.46 -14.99 -12.87
C LYS A 107 3.64 -14.42 -14.28
N SER A 108 2.68 -13.65 -14.75
CA SER A 108 2.62 -13.13 -16.12
C SER A 108 3.03 -11.66 -16.25
N TRP A 109 3.64 -11.08 -15.20
CA TRP A 109 4.13 -9.71 -15.24
C TRP A 109 5.24 -9.47 -16.28
N ARG A 110 5.68 -10.49 -17.03
CA ARG A 110 6.72 -10.44 -18.07
C ARG A 110 6.63 -9.26 -19.06
N ASN A 111 5.43 -8.72 -19.31
CA ASN A 111 5.24 -7.50 -20.11
C ASN A 111 5.44 -6.22 -19.26
N LEU A 112 6.60 -6.11 -18.62
CA LEU A 112 6.98 -4.99 -17.77
C LEU A 112 7.25 -3.74 -18.62
N GLY A 113 6.62 -2.61 -18.28
CA GLY A 113 6.97 -1.33 -18.89
C GLY A 113 8.38 -0.89 -18.51
N ALA A 114 8.96 0.09 -19.22
CA ALA A 114 10.28 0.63 -18.90
C ALA A 114 10.45 1.05 -17.42
N GLY A 115 9.38 1.58 -16.79
CA GLY A 115 9.37 1.95 -15.38
C GLY A 115 9.36 0.77 -14.40
N SER A 116 9.03 -0.43 -14.86
CA SER A 116 9.20 -1.68 -14.13
C SER A 116 10.58 -2.26 -14.35
N ILE A 117 11.08 -2.29 -15.59
CA ILE A 117 12.44 -2.76 -15.89
C ILE A 117 13.49 -1.99 -15.05
N ALA A 118 13.29 -0.68 -14.89
CA ALA A 118 14.13 0.17 -14.03
C ALA A 118 14.15 -0.23 -12.53
N LYS A 119 13.21 -1.05 -12.05
CA LYS A 119 13.15 -1.55 -10.67
C LYS A 119 13.89 -2.91 -10.49
N GLY A 120 14.42 -3.51 -11.55
CA GLY A 120 15.25 -4.73 -11.50
C GLY A 120 14.49 -6.02 -11.20
N GLY A 121 15.20 -7.07 -10.76
CA GLY A 121 14.69 -8.44 -10.58
C GLY A 121 13.61 -8.63 -9.49
N LYS A 122 13.24 -7.58 -8.77
CA LYS A 122 12.19 -7.61 -7.74
C LYS A 122 10.79 -7.40 -8.31
N VAL A 123 10.63 -7.26 -9.63
CA VAL A 123 9.35 -6.95 -10.25
C VAL A 123 8.66 -8.24 -10.68
N GLY A 124 7.72 -8.73 -9.88
CA GLY A 124 7.07 -10.02 -10.14
C GLY A 124 6.48 -10.62 -8.89
N GLU A 125 7.21 -10.50 -7.79
CA GLU A 125 6.88 -11.16 -6.55
C GLU A 125 6.09 -10.24 -5.64
N LYS A 126 4.91 -10.73 -5.22
CA LYS A 126 4.17 -10.40 -4.00
C LYS A 126 4.53 -9.05 -3.35
N PHE A 127 4.40 -7.96 -4.09
CA PHE A 127 4.92 -6.65 -3.68
C PHE A 127 4.29 -6.14 -2.38
N ILE A 128 3.03 -6.54 -2.12
CA ILE A 128 2.32 -6.28 -0.87
C ILE A 128 2.95 -7.04 0.30
N GLU A 129 3.24 -8.33 0.13
CA GLU A 129 3.85 -9.15 1.20
C GLU A 129 5.23 -8.62 1.58
N ARG A 130 6.06 -8.28 0.59
CA ARG A 130 7.37 -7.64 0.87
C ARG A 130 7.22 -6.29 1.52
N ALA A 131 6.27 -5.46 1.06
CA ALA A 131 6.03 -4.18 1.70
C ALA A 131 5.63 -4.33 3.18
N ILE A 132 4.83 -5.35 3.50
CA ILE A 132 4.48 -5.68 4.89
C ILE A 132 5.72 -6.15 5.66
N SER A 133 6.51 -7.07 5.09
CA SER A 133 7.74 -7.58 5.70
C SER A 133 8.76 -6.48 5.98
N ASP A 134 9.04 -5.63 4.99
CA ASP A 134 10.01 -4.52 5.09
C ASP A 134 9.52 -3.41 6.04
N SER A 135 8.21 -3.35 6.30
CA SER A 135 7.60 -2.38 7.22
C SER A 135 7.41 -2.92 8.65
N ALA A 136 7.71 -4.20 8.91
CA ALA A 136 7.37 -4.87 10.16
C ALA A 136 7.93 -4.13 11.39
N ASP A 137 9.24 -3.85 11.40
CA ASP A 137 9.92 -3.14 12.49
C ASP A 137 9.41 -1.71 12.68
N TRP A 138 8.97 -1.05 11.60
CA TRP A 138 8.37 0.27 11.68
C TRP A 138 6.98 0.21 12.33
N CYS A 139 6.15 -0.73 11.88
CA CYS A 139 4.82 -0.95 12.42
C CYS A 139 4.87 -1.34 13.89
N GLU A 140 5.79 -2.20 14.30
CA GLU A 140 6.00 -2.59 15.70
C GLU A 140 6.30 -1.36 16.57
N ARG A 141 7.24 -0.50 16.14
CA ARG A 141 7.56 0.74 16.87
C ARG A 141 6.36 1.67 17.01
N VAL A 142 5.54 1.81 15.97
CA VAL A 142 4.33 2.65 16.00
C VAL A 142 3.27 2.07 16.93
N LEU A 143 3.04 0.76 16.88
CA LEU A 143 2.10 0.06 17.75
C LEU A 143 2.55 0.16 19.21
N SER A 144 3.80 -0.20 19.53
CA SER A 144 4.33 -0.10 20.89
C SER A 144 4.33 1.34 21.41
N GLY A 145 4.67 2.33 20.58
CA GLY A 145 4.64 3.74 20.96
C GLY A 145 3.24 4.28 21.25
N ARG A 146 2.19 3.73 20.63
CA ARG A 146 0.80 4.12 20.89
C ARG A 146 0.20 3.37 22.07
N LEU A 147 0.50 2.09 22.22
CA LEU A 147 0.05 1.26 23.35
C LEU A 147 0.63 1.76 24.69
N ARG A 148 1.89 2.23 24.71
CA ARG A 148 2.46 2.88 25.90
C ARG A 148 1.68 4.09 26.39
N LYS A 149 0.89 4.76 25.54
CA LYS A 149 0.03 5.88 25.96
C LYS A 149 -1.26 5.46 26.64
N ILE A 150 -1.61 4.17 26.57
CA ILE A 150 -2.78 3.58 27.24
C ILE A 150 -2.39 3.13 28.66
N ASP A 151 -1.15 2.66 28.81
CA ASP A 151 -0.62 2.06 30.03
C ASP A 151 -0.10 3.07 31.07
N LEU A 152 -0.41 4.37 30.94
CA LEU A 152 0.12 5.54 31.69
C LEU A 152 1.24 6.29 30.95
#